data_AF-E0MPE8-F1
#
_entry.id   AF-E0MPE8-F1
#
_cell.length_a   1.000
_cell.length_b   1.000
_cell.length_c   1.000
_cell.angle_alpha   90.00
_cell.angle_beta   90.00
_cell.angle_gamma   90.00
#
_symmetry.space_group_name_H-M   'P 1'
#
loop_
_entity.id
_entity.type
_entity.pdbx_description
1 polymer ?
#
loop_
_entity_poly.entity_id
_entity_poly.type
_entity_poly.pdbx_seq_one_letter_code
_entity_poly.pdbx_strand_id
1 'polypeptide(L)'
;MIAVIAFALFDWLTPQIYYFYYMVLIDNLPLQIVTQMPPSPLKLLHLLTFSERSNLSFHSRGLLGWTLIAGAALQWRRPTV
;
A
#
# COMPACT_ATOMS: atom_id res chain seq x y z
N MET A 1 7.39 7.82 -10.57
CA MET A 1 8.01 6.63 -9.97
C MET A 1 7.85 6.59 -8.45
N ILE A 2 8.19 7.66 -7.71
CA ILE A 2 8.10 7.72 -6.24
C ILE A 2 6.71 7.32 -5.70
N ALA A 3 5.62 7.82 -6.29
CA ALA A 3 4.25 7.47 -5.86
C ALA A 3 3.94 5.97 -5.92
N VAL A 4 4.45 5.28 -6.96
CA VAL A 4 4.25 3.82 -7.12
C VAL A 4 5.05 3.05 -6.09
N ILE A 5 6.28 3.50 -5.79
CA ILE A 5 7.11 2.91 -4.72
C ILE A 5 6.44 3.11 -3.37
N ALA A 6 5.96 4.32 -3.07
CA ALA A 6 5.24 4.62 -1.83
C ALA A 6 3.99 3.76 -1.69
N PHE A 7 3.23 3.58 -2.77
CA PHE A 7 2.07 2.69 -2.79
C PHE A 7 2.45 1.22 -2.55
N ALA A 8 3.50 0.73 -3.21
CA ALA A 8 3.99 -0.64 -3.03
C ALA A 8 4.46 -0.91 -1.60
N LEU A 9 5.18 0.04 -1.00
CA LEU A 9 5.60 -0.02 0.40
C LEU A 9 4.40 0.03 1.34
N PHE A 10 3.40 0.86 1.06
CA PHE A 10 2.17 0.90 1.84
C PHE A 10 1.45 -0.45 1.84
N ASP A 11 1.17 -1.04 0.66
CA ASP A 11 0.51 -2.36 0.58
C ASP A 11 1.35 -3.44 1.26
N TRP A 12 2.69 -3.37 1.13
CA TRP A 12 3.58 -4.33 1.74
C TRP A 12 3.68 -4.23 3.26
N LEU A 13 3.80 -3.02 3.82
CA LEU A 13 4.05 -2.76 5.25
C LEU A 13 2.78 -2.77 6.11
N THR A 14 1.61 -2.56 5.49
CA THR A 14 0.34 -2.51 6.22
C THR A 14 0.12 -3.75 7.11
N PRO A 15 0.22 -5.00 6.61
CA PRO A 15 0.05 -6.19 7.45
C PRO A 15 0.96 -6.26 8.70
N GLN A 16 2.18 -5.76 8.59
CA GLN A 16 3.25 -5.81 9.59
C GLN A 16 2.97 -4.77 10.65
N ILE A 17 2.50 -3.58 10.26
CA ILE A 17 2.04 -2.54 11.18
C ILE A 17 0.82 -3.03 11.96
N TYR A 18 -0.16 -3.66 11.30
CA TYR A 18 -1.31 -4.25 11.99
C TYR A 18 -0.90 -5.36 12.95
N TYR A 19 0.05 -6.21 12.56
CA TYR A 19 0.55 -7.25 13.44
C TYR A 19 1.32 -6.69 14.64
N PHE A 20 2.14 -5.66 14.43
CA PHE A 20 2.81 -4.95 15.51
C PHE A 20 1.80 -4.33 16.48
N TYR A 21 0.71 -3.74 15.97
CA TYR A 21 -0.39 -3.28 16.80
C TYR A 21 -1.00 -4.42 17.64
N TYR A 22 -1.19 -5.61 17.07
CA TYR A 22 -1.67 -6.77 17.83
C TYR A 22 -0.67 -7.28 18.87
N MET A 23 0.64 -7.19 18.63
CA MET A 23 1.65 -7.54 19.62
C MET A 23 1.60 -6.64 20.86
N VAL A 24 1.12 -5.40 20.73
CA VAL A 24 0.91 -4.49 21.87
C VAL A 24 -0.32 -4.89 22.70
N LEU A 25 -1.31 -5.51 22.07
CA LEU A 25 -2.58 -5.87 22.71
C LEU A 25 -2.62 -7.30 23.24
N ILE A 26 -1.86 -8.20 22.64
CA ILE A 26 -1.90 -9.63 22.94
C ILE A 26 -0.50 -10.07 23.36
N ASP A 27 -0.39 -10.51 24.61
CA ASP A 27 0.86 -10.99 25.17
C ASP A 27 1.36 -12.24 24.42
N ASN A 28 2.68 -12.39 24.37
CA ASN A 28 3.39 -13.56 23.84
C ASN A 28 3.21 -13.82 22.32
N LEU A 29 2.83 -12.82 21.53
CA LEU A 29 2.92 -12.95 20.07
C LEU A 29 4.39 -12.93 19.60
N PRO A 30 4.80 -13.85 18.72
CA PRO A 30 6.17 -13.90 18.22
C PRO A 30 6.46 -12.71 17.29
N LEU A 31 7.66 -12.15 17.35
CA LEU A 31 8.10 -11.18 16.35
C LEU A 31 8.27 -11.88 14.99
N GLN A 32 7.52 -11.45 13.99
CA GLN A 32 7.59 -12.03 12.65
C GLN A 32 7.23 -11.03 11.56
N ILE A 33 7.75 -11.27 10.36
CA ILE A 33 7.30 -10.59 9.15
C ILE A 33 6.10 -11.35 8.60
N VAL A 34 4.92 -10.73 8.67
CA VAL A 34 3.64 -11.33 8.24
C VAL A 34 3.65 -11.66 6.74
N THR A 35 4.08 -10.71 5.92
CA THR A 35 4.22 -10.89 4.47
C THR A 35 5.68 -10.72 4.08
N GLN A 36 6.33 -11.82 3.72
CA GLN A 36 7.78 -11.87 3.48
C GLN A 36 8.21 -11.06 2.25
N MET A 37 7.55 -11.29 1.11
CA MET A 37 7.92 -10.65 -0.14
C MET A 37 7.09 -9.38 -0.39
N PRO A 38 7.69 -8.33 -0.97
CA PRO A 38 6.95 -7.17 -1.45
C PRO A 38 5.98 -7.57 -2.58
N PRO A 39 4.92 -6.77 -2.82
CA PRO A 39 3.95 -7.05 -3.87
C PRO A 39 4.64 -7.05 -5.25
N SER A 40 4.29 -8.04 -6.07
CA SER A 40 4.78 -8.10 -7.45
C SER A 40 4.20 -6.95 -8.28
N PRO A 41 4.88 -6.52 -9.36
CA PRO A 41 4.35 -5.49 -10.26
C PRO A 41 2.97 -5.84 -10.81
N LEU A 42 2.72 -7.12 -11.11
CA LEU A 42 1.42 -7.59 -11.58
C LEU A 42 0.31 -7.41 -10.54
N LYS A 43 0.58 -7.69 -9.27
CA LYS A 43 -0.38 -7.45 -8.18
C LYS A 43 -0.71 -5.97 -8.05
N LEU A 44 0.30 -5.10 -8.14
CA LEU A 44 0.10 -3.65 -8.10
C LEU A 44 -0.74 -3.17 -9.28
N LEU A 45 -0.53 -3.73 -10.47
CA LEU A 45 -1.35 -3.44 -11.63
C LEU A 45 -2.80 -3.84 -11.39
N HIS A 46 -3.07 -5.06 -10.91
CA HIS A 46 -4.42 -5.52 -10.60
C HIS A 46 -5.12 -4.65 -9.55
N LEU A 47 -4.39 -4.15 -8.54
CA LEU A 47 -4.92 -3.20 -7.56
C LEU A 47 -5.29 -1.86 -8.21
N LEU A 48 -4.42 -1.32 -9.07
CA LEU A 48 -4.62 -0.03 -9.75
C LEU A 48 -5.71 -0.10 -10.83
N THR A 49 -5.92 -1.26 -11.44
CA THR A 49 -6.98 -1.51 -12.43
C THR A 49 -8.27 -2.04 -11.81
N PHE A 50 -8.34 -2.13 -10.47
CA PHE A 50 -9.49 -2.66 -9.74
C PHE A 50 -9.89 -4.09 -10.18
N SER A 51 -8.92 -4.87 -10.64
CA SER A 51 -9.11 -6.25 -11.14
C SER A 51 -8.84 -7.31 -10.06
N GLU A 52 -8.49 -6.88 -8.85
CA GLU A 52 -8.39 -7.74 -7.67
C GLU A 52 -9.78 -8.16 -7.14
N ARG A 53 -9.79 -8.95 -6.04
CA ARG A 53 -11.03 -9.40 -5.40
C ARG A 53 -12.01 -8.23 -5.14
N SER A 54 -13.28 -8.48 -5.43
CA SER A 54 -14.36 -7.50 -5.25
C SER A 54 -14.76 -7.29 -3.79
N ASN A 55 -13.90 -6.62 -3.02
CA ASN A 55 -14.25 -6.11 -1.69
C ASN A 55 -13.70 -4.68 -1.48
N LEU A 56 -14.21 -4.03 -0.42
CA LEU A 56 -13.91 -2.63 -0.11
C LEU A 56 -12.42 -2.39 0.10
N SER A 57 -11.71 -3.28 0.79
CA SER A 57 -10.28 -3.14 1.07
C SER A 57 -9.43 -3.10 -0.21
N PHE A 58 -9.70 -3.94 -1.20
CA PHE A 58 -8.95 -3.92 -2.47
C PHE A 58 -9.25 -2.64 -3.27
N HIS A 59 -10.51 -2.21 -3.33
CA HIS A 59 -10.89 -0.98 -4.02
C HIS A 59 -10.31 0.27 -3.36
N SER A 60 -10.35 0.37 -2.03
CA SER A 60 -9.75 1.48 -1.28
C SER A 60 -8.25 1.57 -1.49
N ARG A 61 -7.54 0.43 -1.61
CA ARG A 61 -6.12 0.42 -1.96
C ARG A 61 -5.87 0.89 -3.39
N GLY A 62 -6.67 0.45 -4.36
CA GLY A 62 -6.61 0.97 -5.73
C GLY A 62 -6.81 2.49 -5.78
N LEU A 63 -7.81 2.99 -5.06
CA LEU A 63 -8.09 4.42 -4.93
C LEU A 63 -6.92 5.18 -4.28
N LEU A 64 -6.33 4.65 -3.20
CA LEU A 64 -5.13 5.21 -2.59
C LEU A 64 -3.99 5.31 -3.61
N GLY A 65 -3.71 4.24 -4.35
CA GLY A 65 -2.70 4.25 -5.41
C GLY A 65 -2.92 5.38 -6.43
N TRP A 66 -4.16 5.56 -6.89
CA TRP A 66 -4.52 6.67 -7.78
C TRP A 66 -4.38 8.04 -7.14
N THR A 67 -4.76 8.22 -5.86
CA THR A 67 -4.57 9.51 -5.17
C THR A 67 -3.10 9.89 -5.04
N LEU A 68 -2.20 8.93 -4.76
CA LEU A 68 -0.76 9.16 -4.71
C LEU A 68 -0.20 9.54 -6.07
N ILE A 69 -0.62 8.84 -7.14
CA ILE A 69 -0.20 9.13 -8.51
C ILE A 69 -0.70 10.51 -8.96
N ALA A 70 -1.98 10.81 -8.75
CA ALA A 70 -2.57 12.09 -9.10
C ALA A 70 -1.93 13.24 -8.30
N GLY A 71 -1.71 13.05 -6.99
CA GLY A 71 -1.02 14.01 -6.14
C GLY A 71 0.39 14.31 -6.62
N ALA A 72 1.17 13.28 -6.95
CA ALA A 72 2.51 13.45 -7.50
C ALA A 72 2.50 14.16 -8.87
N ALA A 73 1.55 13.82 -9.75
CA ALA A 73 1.38 14.47 -11.04
C ALA A 73 0.98 15.95 -10.92
N LEU A 74 0.13 16.28 -9.93
CA LEU A 74 -0.25 17.67 -9.63
C LEU A 74 0.91 18.46 -9.03
N GLN A 75 1.69 17.86 -8.14
CA GLN A 75 2.85 18.51 -7.54
C GLN A 75 3.95 18.80 -8.56
N TRP A 76 4.15 17.90 -9.53
CA TRP A 76 5.06 18.13 -10.66
C TRP A 76 4.65 19.35 -11.52
N ARG A 77 3.35 19.62 -11.63
CA ARG A 77 2.83 20.75 -12.41
C ARG A 77 2.92 22.09 -11.69
N ARG A 78 3.20 22.11 -10.39
CA ARG A 78 3.35 23.37 -9.65
C ARG A 78 4.73 23.95 -9.98
N PRO A 79 4.81 25.17 -10.56
CA PRO A 79 6.09 25.85 -10.69
C PRO A 79 6.65 26.05 -9.28
N THR A 80 7.81 25.47 -9.02
CA THR A 80 8.62 25.79 -7.85
C THR A 80 9.10 27.23 -8.04
N VAL A 81 8.37 28.18 -7.43
CA VAL A 81 8.80 29.58 -7.31
C VAL A 81 9.96 29.65 -6.32
#